data_AF-A0A7V9C5L9-F1
#
_entry.id   AF-A0A7V9C5L9-F1
#
_cell.length_a   1.000
_cell.length_b   1.000
_cell.length_c   1.000
_cell.angle_alpha   90.00
_cell.angle_beta   90.00
_cell.angle_gamma   90.00
#
_symmetry.space_group_name_H-M   'P 1'
#
loop_
_entity.id
_entity.type
_entity.pdbx_description
1 polymer ?
#
loop_
_entity_poly.entity_id
_entity_poly.type
_entity_poly.pdbx_seq_one_letter_code
_entity_poly.pdbx_strand_id
1 'polypeptide(L)'
;MKYSTLFRFVIMFAFVCLIKAAAAAQEVGSNDQIEVLLKQMKAADWETRSSAFYKLLDLSFGGKSNGQTWQIPEVLAKFSRNHPNNADEINTTLIGLLEMENNLVREQDKKFELTGETLTEEYTNYYGDLIATVAGLKDSRSVTALVGAMNTGNMATKALAELAPFSIDIVAKKVGSDDSLTRDAATIVLSQMLETANINRLETAIPGSREKIKNLLIKKAKDADYNVRLSAINGLAKLQDVDAVKVLEEVSQNDPYQSVKGGTVSYPLREAAKGHLGRMKRN
;
A
#
# COMPACT_ATOMS: atom_id res chain seq x y z
N MET A 1 22.51 -64.51 -8.17
CA MET A 1 22.66 -63.04 -8.35
C MET A 1 21.37 -62.28 -8.73
N LYS A 2 20.15 -62.84 -8.58
CA LYS A 2 18.89 -62.12 -8.93
C LYS A 2 18.23 -61.33 -7.78
N TYR A 3 18.68 -61.50 -6.53
CA TYR A 3 18.09 -60.83 -5.35
C TYR A 3 18.62 -59.40 -5.09
N SER A 4 19.72 -59.01 -5.74
CA SER A 4 20.41 -57.73 -5.49
C SER A 4 19.64 -56.52 -6.03
N THR A 5 19.01 -56.65 -7.19
CA THR A 5 18.24 -55.56 -7.83
C THR A 5 16.90 -55.32 -7.14
N LEU A 6 16.16 -56.37 -6.81
CA LEU A 6 14.85 -56.25 -6.14
C LEU A 6 14.99 -55.59 -4.75
N PHE A 7 16.02 -55.95 -3.98
CA PHE A 7 16.28 -55.38 -2.66
C PHE A 7 16.61 -53.87 -2.70
N ARG A 8 17.32 -53.41 -3.73
CA ARG A 8 17.62 -51.98 -3.94
C ARG A 8 16.37 -51.16 -4.26
N PHE A 9 15.45 -51.69 -5.06
CA PHE A 9 14.18 -51.00 -5.35
C PHE A 9 13.29 -50.86 -4.12
N VAL A 10 13.21 -51.90 -3.28
CA VAL A 10 12.42 -51.86 -2.03
C VAL A 10 12.96 -50.82 -1.04
N ILE A 11 14.28 -50.73 -0.88
CA ILE A 11 14.91 -49.72 0.00
C ILE A 11 14.67 -48.30 -0.54
N MET A 12 14.80 -48.08 -1.85
CA MET A 12 14.58 -46.76 -2.44
C MET A 12 13.12 -46.30 -2.30
N PHE A 13 12.15 -47.20 -2.50
CA PHE A 13 10.73 -46.89 -2.29
C PHE A 13 10.42 -46.58 -0.82
N ALA A 14 10.95 -47.36 0.13
CA ALA A 14 10.74 -47.10 1.56
C ALA A 14 11.31 -45.74 1.99
N PHE A 15 12.48 -45.36 1.46
CA PHE A 15 13.11 -44.06 1.73
C PHE A 15 12.28 -42.89 1.19
N VAL A 16 11.76 -43.01 -0.04
CA VAL A 16 10.86 -42.00 -0.64
C VAL A 16 9.57 -41.86 0.17
N CYS A 17 8.98 -42.96 0.64
CA CYS A 17 7.77 -42.92 1.47
C CYS A 17 8.01 -42.27 2.84
N LEU A 18 9.15 -42.55 3.49
CA LEU A 18 9.51 -41.92 4.77
C LEU A 18 9.75 -40.42 4.64
N ILE A 19 10.41 -39.97 3.57
CA ILE A 19 10.59 -38.54 3.29
C ILE A 19 9.23 -37.85 3.10
N LYS A 20 8.31 -38.47 2.36
CA LYS A 20 6.96 -37.93 2.15
C LYS A 20 6.15 -37.86 3.45
N ALA A 21 6.23 -38.89 4.29
CA ALA A 21 5.53 -38.92 5.57
C ALA A 21 6.07 -37.87 6.56
N ALA A 22 7.39 -37.70 6.61
CA ALA A 22 8.02 -36.68 7.44
C ALA A 22 7.66 -35.25 6.96
N ALA A 23 7.66 -35.01 5.64
CA ALA A 23 7.23 -33.74 5.06
C ALA A 23 5.75 -33.44 5.39
N ALA A 24 4.87 -34.44 5.26
CA ALA A 24 3.45 -34.28 5.59
C ALA A 24 3.23 -33.99 7.09
N ALA A 25 3.95 -34.66 7.99
CA ALA A 25 3.85 -34.39 9.43
C ALA A 25 4.36 -32.98 9.80
N GLN A 26 5.44 -32.52 9.16
CA GLN A 26 5.95 -31.16 9.32
C GLN A 26 4.97 -30.11 8.79
N GLU A 27 4.29 -30.39 7.67
CA GLU A 27 3.27 -29.52 7.09
C GLU A 27 2.06 -29.38 8.02
N VAL A 28 1.57 -30.48 8.61
CA VAL A 28 0.46 -30.45 9.59
C VAL A 28 0.82 -29.57 10.80
N GLY A 29 2.00 -29.76 11.39
CA GLY A 29 2.43 -28.92 12.53
C GLY A 29 2.55 -27.44 12.19
N SER A 30 2.99 -27.11 10.96
CA SER A 30 3.05 -25.73 10.48
C SER A 30 1.66 -25.13 10.28
N ASN A 31 0.70 -25.90 9.78
CA ASN A 31 -0.66 -25.43 9.52
C ASN A 31 -1.41 -25.13 10.82
N ASP A 32 -1.28 -25.99 11.83
CA ASP A 32 -1.86 -25.77 13.16
C ASP A 32 -1.31 -24.47 13.78
N GLN A 33 0.00 -24.21 13.62
CA GLN A 33 0.62 -22.99 14.10
C GLN A 33 0.09 -21.74 13.36
N ILE A 34 -0.07 -21.80 12.03
CA ILE A 34 -0.64 -20.71 11.25
C ILE A 34 -2.06 -20.41 11.75
N GLU A 35 -2.92 -21.41 11.91
CA GLU A 35 -4.30 -21.21 12.37
C GLU A 35 -4.35 -20.51 13.74
N VAL A 36 -3.47 -20.89 14.68
CA VAL A 36 -3.35 -20.22 15.98
C VAL A 36 -2.95 -18.76 15.83
N LEU A 37 -1.96 -18.45 14.98
CA LEU A 37 -1.51 -17.08 14.75
C LEU A 37 -2.62 -16.23 14.11
N LEU A 38 -3.35 -16.75 13.13
CA LEU A 38 -4.47 -16.04 12.50
C LEU A 38 -5.60 -15.74 13.47
N LYS A 39 -5.84 -16.61 14.45
CA LYS A 39 -6.78 -16.34 15.56
C LYS A 39 -6.26 -15.24 16.49
N GLN A 40 -4.97 -15.25 16.82
CA GLN A 40 -4.34 -14.24 17.69
C GLN A 40 -4.32 -12.84 17.05
N MET A 41 -4.27 -12.73 15.72
CA MET A 41 -4.45 -11.45 15.00
C MET A 41 -5.82 -10.80 15.22
N LYS A 42 -6.78 -11.49 15.84
CA LYS A 42 -8.11 -10.93 16.18
C LYS A 42 -8.24 -10.57 17.67
N ALA A 43 -7.14 -10.63 18.43
CA ALA A 43 -7.13 -10.30 19.85
C ALA A 43 -7.48 -8.83 20.11
N ALA A 44 -8.01 -8.54 21.30
CA ALA A 44 -8.38 -7.18 21.69
C ALA A 44 -7.15 -6.29 21.89
N ASP A 45 -6.05 -6.82 22.45
CA ASP A 45 -4.81 -6.09 22.66
C ASP A 45 -3.93 -6.09 21.40
N TRP A 46 -3.31 -4.94 21.11
CA TRP A 46 -2.49 -4.78 19.92
C TRP A 46 -1.16 -5.55 20.00
N GLU A 47 -0.64 -5.77 21.23
CA GLU A 47 0.62 -6.49 21.45
C GLU A 47 0.51 -7.97 21.00
N THR A 48 -0.62 -8.62 21.29
CA THR A 48 -0.92 -9.98 20.84
C THR A 48 -1.07 -10.03 19.32
N ARG A 49 -1.76 -9.05 18.72
CA ARG A 49 -1.91 -8.98 17.27
C ARG A 49 -0.57 -8.75 16.57
N SER A 50 0.23 -7.82 17.07
CA SER A 50 1.59 -7.53 16.59
C SER A 50 2.51 -8.74 16.74
N SER A 51 2.51 -9.40 17.90
CA SER A 51 3.29 -10.62 18.12
C SER A 51 2.88 -11.74 17.15
N ALA A 52 1.58 -11.93 16.92
CA ALA A 52 1.09 -12.93 15.99
C ALA A 52 1.47 -12.61 14.54
N PHE A 53 1.38 -11.34 14.15
CA PHE A 53 1.81 -10.83 12.85
C PHE A 53 3.28 -11.11 12.58
N TYR A 54 4.18 -10.70 13.47
CA TYR A 54 5.61 -10.94 13.27
C TYR A 54 5.98 -12.43 13.33
N LYS A 55 5.36 -13.22 14.22
CA LYS A 55 5.56 -14.68 14.23
C LYS A 55 5.16 -15.33 12.91
N LEU A 56 4.09 -14.87 12.26
CA LEU A 56 3.69 -15.36 10.95
C LEU A 56 4.75 -15.05 9.89
N LEU A 57 5.30 -13.83 9.89
CA LEU A 57 6.38 -13.45 8.97
C LEU A 57 7.67 -14.25 9.21
N ASP A 58 8.01 -14.47 10.48
CA ASP A 58 9.20 -15.20 10.91
C ASP A 58 9.19 -16.66 10.45
N LEU A 59 8.00 -17.30 10.31
CA LEU A 59 7.87 -18.65 9.74
C LEU A 59 8.45 -18.75 8.32
N SER A 60 8.40 -17.67 7.55
CA SER A 60 8.99 -17.62 6.20
C SER A 60 10.42 -17.08 6.19
N PHE A 61 10.76 -16.21 7.13
CA PHE A 61 12.08 -15.58 7.17
C PHE A 61 13.17 -16.52 7.72
N GLY A 62 12.84 -17.36 8.72
CA GLY A 62 13.84 -18.13 9.46
C GLY A 62 14.65 -17.29 10.45
N GLY A 63 14.12 -16.13 10.85
CA GLY A 63 14.73 -15.16 11.75
C GLY A 63 13.71 -14.09 12.16
N LYS A 64 14.14 -13.04 12.88
CA LYS A 64 13.27 -11.94 13.34
C LYS A 64 13.02 -10.92 12.23
N SER A 65 11.76 -10.62 11.93
CA SER A 65 11.34 -9.68 10.88
C SER A 65 10.95 -8.26 11.36
N ASN A 66 10.86 -8.03 12.68
CA ASN A 66 10.41 -6.74 13.24
C ASN A 66 11.29 -5.56 12.78
N GLY A 67 10.67 -4.53 12.20
CA GLY A 67 11.32 -3.32 11.71
C GLY A 67 12.07 -3.50 10.38
N GLN A 68 11.94 -4.66 9.72
CA GLN A 68 12.58 -4.94 8.44
C GLN A 68 11.62 -4.74 7.28
N THR A 69 10.94 -3.59 7.24
CA THR A 69 9.90 -3.25 6.24
C THR A 69 10.33 -3.50 4.79
N TRP A 70 11.61 -3.25 4.48
CA TRP A 70 12.19 -3.42 3.15
C TRP A 70 12.28 -4.89 2.69
N GLN A 71 12.20 -5.86 3.60
CA GLN A 71 12.24 -7.30 3.29
C GLN A 71 10.85 -7.91 3.10
N ILE A 72 9.79 -7.21 3.51
CA ILE A 72 8.41 -7.71 3.49
C ILE A 72 8.00 -8.26 2.09
N PRO A 73 8.32 -7.62 0.95
CA PRO A 73 7.96 -8.16 -0.35
C PRO A 73 8.56 -9.55 -0.63
N GLU A 74 9.83 -9.77 -0.24
CA GLU A 74 10.50 -11.06 -0.41
C GLU A 74 9.92 -12.12 0.52
N VAL A 75 9.64 -11.74 1.78
CA VAL A 75 9.01 -12.60 2.79
C VAL A 75 7.66 -13.09 2.30
N LEU A 76 6.79 -12.21 1.82
CA LEU A 76 5.47 -12.56 1.30
C LEU A 76 5.58 -13.49 0.09
N ALA A 77 6.48 -13.20 -0.85
CA ALA A 77 6.67 -14.06 -2.01
C ALA A 77 7.15 -15.46 -1.62
N LYS A 78 8.04 -15.57 -0.62
CA LYS A 78 8.49 -16.86 -0.09
C LYS A 78 7.38 -17.58 0.68
N PHE A 79 6.61 -16.84 1.48
CA PHE A 79 5.49 -17.37 2.24
C PHE A 79 4.46 -18.01 1.32
N SER A 80 3.97 -17.28 0.31
CA SER A 80 2.96 -17.78 -0.62
C SER A 80 3.42 -19.01 -1.41
N ARG A 81 4.73 -19.14 -1.68
CA ARG A 81 5.31 -20.34 -2.30
C ARG A 81 5.34 -21.54 -1.36
N ASN A 82 5.62 -21.32 -0.08
CA ASN A 82 5.76 -22.38 0.91
C ASN A 82 4.43 -22.85 1.49
N HIS A 83 3.41 -21.98 1.52
CA HIS A 83 2.11 -22.25 2.11
C HIS A 83 0.95 -21.90 1.15
N PRO A 84 0.92 -22.47 -0.07
CA PRO A 84 -0.09 -22.10 -1.07
C PRO A 84 -1.52 -22.39 -0.61
N ASN A 85 -1.72 -23.42 0.22
CA ASN A 85 -3.04 -23.83 0.73
C ASN A 85 -3.61 -22.84 1.76
N ASN A 86 -2.76 -22.06 2.44
CA ASN A 86 -3.18 -21.09 3.45
C ASN A 86 -3.15 -19.64 2.92
N ALA A 87 -2.63 -19.41 1.72
CA ALA A 87 -2.38 -18.07 1.19
C ALA A 87 -3.65 -17.19 1.18
N ASP A 88 -4.81 -17.74 0.82
CA ASP A 88 -6.05 -16.97 0.78
C ASP A 88 -6.55 -16.53 2.17
N GLU A 89 -6.52 -17.46 3.14
CA GLU A 89 -6.93 -17.18 4.51
C GLU A 89 -6.01 -16.17 5.19
N ILE A 90 -4.70 -16.29 4.92
CA ILE A 90 -3.69 -15.38 5.43
C ILE A 90 -3.88 -13.99 4.84
N ASN A 91 -4.01 -13.88 3.51
CA ASN A 91 -4.24 -12.59 2.86
C ASN A 91 -5.49 -11.91 3.42
N THR A 92 -6.59 -12.65 3.52
CA THR A 92 -7.85 -12.14 4.07
C THR A 92 -7.70 -11.70 5.52
N THR A 93 -6.96 -12.45 6.34
CA THR A 93 -6.71 -12.10 7.75
C THR A 93 -5.83 -10.86 7.88
N LEU A 94 -4.76 -10.73 7.09
CA LEU A 94 -3.88 -9.55 7.08
C LEU A 94 -4.62 -8.29 6.61
N ILE A 95 -5.48 -8.42 5.61
CA ILE A 95 -6.35 -7.33 5.15
C ILE A 95 -7.30 -6.90 6.28
N GLY A 96 -7.99 -7.86 6.91
CA GLY A 96 -8.90 -7.57 8.02
C GLY A 96 -8.18 -6.99 9.25
N LEU A 97 -6.94 -7.41 9.50
CA LEU A 97 -6.08 -6.84 10.54
C LEU A 97 -5.78 -5.36 10.24
N LEU A 98 -5.40 -5.00 9.01
CA LEU A 98 -5.18 -3.60 8.64
C LEU A 98 -6.45 -2.76 8.76
N GLU A 99 -7.62 -3.30 8.40
CA GLU A 99 -8.90 -2.60 8.61
C GLU A 99 -9.17 -2.32 10.09
N MET A 100 -8.86 -3.27 10.97
CA MET A 100 -8.96 -3.10 12.42
C MET A 100 -8.01 -2.00 12.92
N GLU A 101 -6.72 -2.07 12.56
CA GLU A 101 -5.73 -1.07 13.00
C GLU A 101 -6.05 0.33 12.46
N ASN A 102 -6.58 0.46 11.24
CA ASN A 102 -7.02 1.74 10.69
C ASN A 102 -8.12 2.39 11.54
N ASN A 103 -9.03 1.60 12.09
CA ASN A 103 -10.09 2.12 12.95
C ASN A 103 -9.52 2.59 14.29
N LEU A 104 -8.60 1.83 14.88
CA LEU A 104 -7.91 2.21 16.12
C LEU A 104 -7.07 3.48 15.96
N VAL A 105 -6.33 3.62 14.85
CA VAL A 105 -5.58 4.85 14.54
C VAL A 105 -6.52 6.03 14.43
N ARG A 106 -7.67 5.90 13.74
CA ARG A 106 -8.66 6.98 13.64
C ARG A 106 -9.29 7.35 14.98
N GLU A 107 -9.53 6.38 15.85
CA GLU A 107 -10.01 6.63 17.21
C GLU A 107 -8.94 7.34 18.04
N GLN A 108 -7.68 6.94 17.89
CA GLN A 108 -6.56 7.59 18.56
C GLN A 108 -6.32 9.02 18.05
N ASP A 109 -6.47 9.30 16.76
CA ASP A 109 -6.35 10.66 16.21
C ASP A 109 -7.37 11.61 16.87
N LYS A 110 -8.62 11.15 17.03
CA LYS A 110 -9.64 11.90 17.77
C LYS A 110 -9.29 12.08 19.24
N LYS A 111 -8.67 11.06 19.87
CA LYS A 111 -8.22 11.13 21.25
C LYS A 111 -7.08 12.14 21.41
N PHE A 112 -6.13 12.15 20.48
CA PHE A 112 -5.00 13.07 20.45
C PHE A 112 -5.46 14.54 20.42
N GLU A 113 -6.50 14.86 19.65
CA GLU A 113 -7.09 16.21 19.64
C GLU A 113 -7.60 16.67 21.02
N LEU A 114 -8.00 15.73 21.88
CA LEU A 114 -8.54 16.00 23.21
C LEU A 114 -7.48 15.93 24.32
N THR A 115 -6.55 14.97 24.23
CA THR A 115 -5.64 14.64 25.33
C THR A 115 -4.17 14.92 25.01
N GLY A 116 -3.81 15.08 23.74
CA GLY A 116 -2.42 15.15 23.28
C GLY A 116 -1.67 13.80 23.36
N GLU A 117 -2.33 12.71 23.72
CA GLU A 117 -1.71 11.39 23.78
C GLU A 117 -1.50 10.82 22.37
N THR A 118 -0.28 10.37 22.08
CA THR A 118 0.08 9.75 20.81
C THR A 118 0.17 8.23 20.94
N LEU A 119 0.15 7.53 19.80
CA LEU A 119 0.56 6.12 19.75
C LEU A 119 2.01 5.97 20.19
N THR A 120 2.36 4.78 20.69
CA THR A 120 3.76 4.44 20.98
C THR A 120 4.52 4.25 19.67
N GLU A 121 5.83 4.50 19.69
CA GLU A 121 6.70 4.24 18.54
C GLU A 121 6.63 2.77 18.09
N GLU A 122 6.54 1.84 19.04
CA GLU A 122 6.40 0.41 18.77
C GLU A 122 5.12 0.10 17.98
N TYR A 123 3.99 0.70 18.36
CA TYR A 123 2.74 0.54 17.62
C TYR A 123 2.86 1.15 16.22
N THR A 124 3.45 2.35 16.09
CA THR A 124 3.62 3.00 14.78
C THR A 124 4.48 2.17 13.83
N ASN A 125 5.56 1.55 14.33
CA ASN A 125 6.41 0.64 13.55
C ASN A 125 5.63 -0.61 13.11
N TYR A 126 4.90 -1.24 14.03
CA TYR A 126 4.02 -2.37 13.72
C TYR A 126 3.00 -2.03 12.63
N TYR A 127 2.31 -0.89 12.76
CA TYR A 127 1.31 -0.45 11.80
C TYR A 127 1.93 -0.16 10.42
N GLY A 128 3.13 0.43 10.37
CA GLY A 128 3.88 0.63 9.14
C GLY A 128 4.24 -0.67 8.41
N ASP A 129 4.73 -1.67 9.15
CA ASP A 129 5.05 -2.99 8.62
C ASP A 129 3.79 -3.71 8.11
N LEU A 130 2.67 -3.58 8.83
CA LEU A 130 1.39 -4.14 8.40
C LEU A 130 0.90 -3.49 7.09
N ILE A 131 0.98 -2.16 6.95
CA ILE A 131 0.65 -1.45 5.70
C ILE A 131 1.53 -1.95 4.56
N ALA A 132 2.84 -2.05 4.78
CA ALA A 132 3.78 -2.55 3.79
C ALA A 132 3.45 -4.00 3.36
N THR A 133 3.02 -4.82 4.32
CA THR A 133 2.61 -6.21 4.09
C THR A 133 1.37 -6.27 3.20
N VAL A 134 0.30 -5.58 3.58
CA VAL A 134 -0.96 -5.57 2.81
C VAL A 134 -0.76 -4.94 1.43
N ALA A 135 0.04 -3.88 1.33
CA ALA A 135 0.45 -3.29 0.05
C ALA A 135 1.24 -4.26 -0.84
N GLY A 136 2.02 -5.15 -0.24
CA GLY A 136 2.80 -6.19 -0.89
C GLY A 136 1.96 -7.36 -1.43
N LEU A 137 0.77 -7.60 -0.87
CA LEU A 137 -0.11 -8.70 -1.30
C LEU A 137 -0.60 -8.56 -2.75
N LYS A 138 -0.71 -7.32 -3.26
CA LYS A 138 -1.31 -7.00 -4.56
C LYS A 138 -2.72 -7.59 -4.75
N ASP A 139 -3.45 -7.74 -3.65
CA ASP A 139 -4.79 -8.31 -3.61
C ASP A 139 -5.85 -7.20 -3.76
N SER A 140 -6.77 -7.31 -4.71
CA SER A 140 -7.81 -6.29 -4.92
C SER A 140 -8.78 -6.16 -3.74
N ARG A 141 -8.90 -7.19 -2.90
CA ARG A 141 -9.69 -7.13 -1.66
C ARG A 141 -9.10 -6.17 -0.63
N SER A 142 -7.80 -5.85 -0.74
CA SER A 142 -7.10 -4.94 0.17
C SER A 142 -7.41 -3.45 -0.06
N VAL A 143 -8.14 -3.09 -1.13
CA VAL A 143 -8.39 -1.70 -1.51
C VAL A 143 -9.01 -0.89 -0.38
N THR A 144 -10.03 -1.42 0.32
CA THR A 144 -10.69 -0.71 1.44
C THR A 144 -9.71 -0.47 2.59
N ALA A 145 -8.95 -1.49 2.99
CA ALA A 145 -7.93 -1.40 4.02
C ALA A 145 -6.84 -0.37 3.66
N LEU A 146 -6.34 -0.39 2.43
CA LEU A 146 -5.31 0.56 1.98
C LEU A 146 -5.84 1.99 1.87
N VAL A 147 -7.11 2.20 1.50
CA VAL A 147 -7.75 3.53 1.56
C VAL A 147 -7.82 4.03 3.00
N GLY A 148 -8.06 3.16 3.97
CA GLY A 148 -8.02 3.54 5.40
C GLY A 148 -6.65 4.02 5.85
N ALA A 149 -5.57 3.55 5.22
CA ALA A 149 -4.19 3.88 5.53
C ALA A 149 -3.56 4.92 4.57
N MET A 150 -4.30 5.47 3.61
CA MET A 150 -3.67 6.28 2.53
C MET A 150 -3.02 7.58 3.01
N ASN A 151 -3.38 8.08 4.19
CA ASN A 151 -2.80 9.29 4.78
C ASN A 151 -1.49 9.01 5.54
N THR A 152 -1.04 7.75 5.60
CA THR A 152 0.13 7.33 6.40
C THR A 152 1.43 7.33 5.59
N GLY A 153 1.36 7.64 4.30
CA GLY A 153 2.53 7.83 3.44
C GLY A 153 2.46 7.08 2.11
N ASN A 154 3.61 6.93 1.48
CA ASN A 154 3.71 6.48 0.07
C ASN A 154 3.41 4.99 -0.15
N MET A 155 3.48 4.14 0.88
CA MET A 155 3.26 2.69 0.71
C MET A 155 1.81 2.40 0.33
N ALA A 156 0.85 2.93 1.09
CA ALA A 156 -0.57 2.77 0.82
C ALA A 156 -0.98 3.47 -0.48
N THR A 157 -0.53 4.71 -0.72
CA THR A 157 -0.91 5.44 -1.93
C THR A 157 -0.41 4.76 -3.20
N LYS A 158 0.85 4.33 -3.22
CA LYS A 158 1.43 3.61 -4.37
C LYS A 158 0.71 2.28 -4.62
N ALA A 159 0.43 1.52 -3.56
CA ALA A 159 -0.30 0.26 -3.69
C ALA A 159 -1.71 0.48 -4.25
N LEU A 160 -2.42 1.52 -3.82
CA LEU A 160 -3.71 1.88 -4.39
C LEU A 160 -3.61 2.22 -5.87
N ALA A 161 -2.60 2.96 -6.31
CA ALA A 161 -2.38 3.25 -7.73
C ALA A 161 -2.10 1.98 -8.55
N GLU A 162 -1.28 1.08 -8.02
CA GLU A 162 -0.99 -0.23 -8.64
C GLU A 162 -2.21 -1.16 -8.65
N LEU A 163 -3.14 -1.03 -7.70
CA LEU A 163 -4.39 -1.80 -7.65
C LEU A 163 -5.51 -1.21 -8.53
N ALA A 164 -5.31 -0.10 -9.23
CA ALA A 164 -6.24 0.34 -10.27
C ALA A 164 -6.41 -0.81 -11.30
N PRO A 165 -7.61 -1.15 -11.80
CA PRO A 165 -8.85 -0.38 -11.76
C PRO A 165 -9.65 -0.47 -10.45
N PHE A 166 -9.35 -1.41 -9.56
CA PHE A 166 -10.21 -1.70 -8.39
C PHE A 166 -10.30 -0.55 -7.38
N SER A 167 -9.31 0.35 -7.36
CA SER A 167 -9.22 1.46 -6.40
C SER A 167 -9.73 2.81 -6.92
N ILE A 168 -9.92 3.00 -8.24
CA ILE A 168 -10.15 4.35 -8.80
C ILE A 168 -11.42 5.01 -8.26
N ASP A 169 -12.51 4.27 -8.12
CA ASP A 169 -13.80 4.83 -7.71
C ASP A 169 -13.82 5.21 -6.23
N ILE A 170 -13.23 4.37 -5.37
CA ILE A 170 -13.17 4.66 -3.94
C ILE A 170 -12.21 5.83 -3.67
N VAL A 171 -11.09 5.92 -4.39
CA VAL A 171 -10.14 7.05 -4.31
C VAL A 171 -10.78 8.33 -4.83
N ALA A 172 -11.49 8.28 -5.97
CA ALA A 172 -12.17 9.44 -6.53
C ALA A 172 -13.23 10.02 -5.57
N LYS A 173 -13.89 9.20 -4.76
CA LYS A 173 -14.79 9.68 -3.70
C LYS A 173 -14.03 10.45 -2.61
N LYS A 174 -12.83 10.00 -2.23
CA LYS A 174 -12.01 10.60 -1.17
C LYS A 174 -11.43 11.97 -1.52
N VAL A 175 -11.30 12.27 -2.80
CA VAL A 175 -11.00 13.62 -3.31
C VAL A 175 -12.02 14.66 -2.84
N GLY A 176 -13.26 14.26 -2.53
CA GLY A 176 -14.31 15.12 -1.99
C GLY A 176 -14.40 15.20 -0.46
N SER A 177 -13.45 14.64 0.29
CA SER A 177 -13.49 14.61 1.76
C SER A 177 -13.35 16.01 2.39
N ASP A 178 -13.98 16.24 3.54
CA ASP A 178 -13.79 17.47 4.32
C ASP A 178 -12.39 17.56 4.94
N ASP A 179 -11.75 16.42 5.19
CA ASP A 179 -10.38 16.35 5.71
C ASP A 179 -9.35 16.62 4.59
N SER A 180 -8.50 17.63 4.81
CA SER A 180 -7.48 18.06 3.85
C SER A 180 -6.42 16.99 3.58
N LEU A 181 -6.01 16.23 4.60
CA LEU A 181 -5.01 15.17 4.47
C LEU A 181 -5.56 14.03 3.59
N THR A 182 -6.81 13.64 3.82
CA THR A 182 -7.54 12.67 2.99
C THR A 182 -7.67 13.13 1.53
N ARG A 183 -7.97 14.41 1.30
CA ARG A 183 -8.03 14.95 -0.07
C ARG A 183 -6.67 14.93 -0.75
N ASP A 184 -5.60 15.29 -0.03
CA ASP A 184 -4.25 15.33 -0.56
C ASP A 184 -3.78 13.92 -0.93
N ALA A 185 -3.88 12.97 -0.01
CA ALA A 185 -3.55 11.57 -0.24
C ALA A 185 -4.32 10.98 -1.44
N ALA A 186 -5.63 11.22 -1.54
CA ALA A 186 -6.42 10.78 -2.67
C ALA A 186 -5.93 11.42 -4.00
N THR A 187 -5.56 12.69 -3.97
CA THR A 187 -5.02 13.41 -5.13
C THR A 187 -3.64 12.86 -5.54
N ILE A 188 -2.79 12.49 -4.58
CA ILE A 188 -1.52 11.80 -4.80
C ILE A 188 -1.75 10.45 -5.48
N VAL A 189 -2.71 9.64 -5.00
CA VAL A 189 -3.04 8.35 -5.61
C VAL A 189 -3.48 8.52 -7.06
N LEU A 190 -4.38 9.48 -7.34
CA LEU A 190 -4.79 9.78 -8.72
C LEU A 190 -3.61 10.22 -9.60
N SER A 191 -2.70 11.02 -9.06
CA SER A 191 -1.47 11.40 -9.74
C SER A 191 -0.56 10.19 -10.04
N GLN A 192 -0.45 9.24 -9.11
CA GLN A 192 0.34 8.01 -9.28
C GLN A 192 -0.31 7.04 -10.29
N MET A 193 -1.64 7.01 -10.41
CA MET A 193 -2.34 6.25 -11.45
C MET A 193 -1.99 6.72 -12.88
N LEU A 194 -1.56 7.98 -13.04
CA LEU A 194 -1.09 8.54 -14.32
C LEU A 194 0.36 8.20 -14.65
N GLU A 195 1.10 7.54 -13.77
CA GLU A 195 2.46 7.11 -14.07
C GLU A 195 2.46 6.06 -15.18
N THR A 196 3.51 6.04 -16.01
CA THR A 196 3.61 5.14 -17.17
C THR A 196 3.41 3.67 -16.81
N ALA A 197 3.86 3.25 -15.63
CA ALA A 197 3.69 1.89 -15.11
C ALA A 197 2.21 1.50 -14.86
N ASN A 198 1.33 2.49 -14.65
CA ASN A 198 -0.07 2.29 -14.24
C ASN A 198 -1.06 2.65 -15.36
N ILE A 199 -0.85 3.78 -16.05
CA ILE A 199 -1.88 4.40 -16.89
C ILE A 199 -2.31 3.53 -18.06
N ASN A 200 -1.38 2.82 -18.71
CA ASN A 200 -1.71 1.97 -19.87
C ASN A 200 -2.63 0.81 -19.48
N ARG A 201 -2.33 0.18 -18.33
CA ARG A 201 -3.13 -0.91 -17.79
C ARG A 201 -4.50 -0.41 -17.33
N LEU A 202 -4.54 0.76 -16.69
CA LEU A 202 -5.77 1.38 -16.23
C LEU A 202 -6.69 1.76 -17.40
N GLU A 203 -6.16 2.41 -18.43
CA GLU A 203 -6.95 2.83 -19.59
C GLU A 203 -7.46 1.64 -20.42
N THR A 204 -6.69 0.55 -20.46
CA THR A 204 -7.13 -0.71 -21.09
C THR A 204 -8.29 -1.34 -20.33
N ALA A 205 -8.23 -1.34 -18.98
CA ALA A 205 -9.28 -1.91 -18.15
C ALA A 205 -10.53 -1.02 -18.06
N ILE A 206 -10.35 0.30 -18.05
CA ILE A 206 -11.41 1.31 -17.99
C ILE A 206 -11.10 2.41 -19.02
N PRO A 207 -11.63 2.31 -20.25
CA PRO A 207 -11.52 3.38 -21.23
C PRO A 207 -12.09 4.70 -20.70
N GLY A 208 -11.38 5.80 -20.92
CA GLY A 208 -11.73 7.12 -20.39
C GLY A 208 -11.26 7.38 -18.95
N SER A 209 -10.54 6.45 -18.32
CA SER A 209 -9.99 6.63 -16.97
C SER A 209 -9.02 7.81 -16.90
N ARG A 210 -8.18 8.01 -17.91
CA ARG A 210 -7.24 9.14 -18.00
C ARG A 210 -7.98 10.48 -17.96
N GLU A 211 -9.06 10.59 -18.71
CA GLU A 211 -9.89 11.80 -18.77
C GLU A 211 -10.62 12.06 -17.44
N LYS A 212 -11.15 11.00 -16.81
CA LYS A 212 -11.76 11.08 -15.48
C LYS A 212 -10.76 11.61 -14.44
N ILE A 213 -9.54 11.06 -14.43
CA ILE A 213 -8.48 11.51 -13.52
C ILE A 213 -8.10 12.96 -13.80
N LYS A 214 -7.90 13.34 -15.08
CA LYS A 214 -7.61 14.73 -15.47
C LYS A 214 -8.64 15.70 -14.88
N ASN A 215 -9.93 15.42 -15.06
CA ASN A 215 -11.00 16.30 -14.60
C ASN A 215 -11.01 16.46 -13.07
N LEU A 216 -10.71 15.40 -12.33
CA LEU A 216 -10.55 15.47 -10.87
C LEU A 216 -9.34 16.34 -10.49
N LEU A 217 -8.19 16.18 -11.16
CA LEU A 217 -6.99 16.97 -10.90
C LEU A 217 -7.17 18.45 -11.27
N ILE A 218 -7.82 18.78 -12.38
CA ILE A 218 -8.15 20.16 -12.75
C ILE A 218 -8.99 20.82 -11.65
N LYS A 219 -9.99 20.11 -11.12
CA LYS A 219 -10.80 20.60 -10.00
C LYS A 219 -9.93 20.82 -8.75
N LYS A 220 -8.98 19.93 -8.47
CA LYS A 220 -8.11 20.00 -7.29
C LYS A 220 -6.95 20.96 -7.37
N ALA A 221 -6.56 21.40 -8.56
CA ALA A 221 -5.67 22.54 -8.73
C ALA A 221 -6.28 23.85 -8.17
N LYS A 222 -7.57 23.87 -7.84
CA LYS A 222 -8.29 25.00 -7.23
C LYS A 222 -8.72 24.74 -5.78
N ASP A 223 -8.21 23.69 -5.13
CA ASP A 223 -8.54 23.38 -3.73
C ASP A 223 -8.06 24.50 -2.79
N ALA A 224 -8.74 24.66 -1.65
CA ALA A 224 -8.34 25.65 -0.65
C ALA A 224 -6.99 25.28 -0.01
N ASP A 225 -6.73 23.99 0.15
CA ASP A 225 -5.50 23.48 0.76
C ASP A 225 -4.32 23.52 -0.21
N TYR A 226 -3.17 24.00 0.27
CA TYR A 226 -1.95 24.14 -0.51
C TYR A 226 -1.38 22.79 -0.99
N ASN A 227 -1.36 21.77 -0.13
CA ASN A 227 -0.79 20.47 -0.46
C ASN A 227 -1.65 19.78 -1.53
N VAL A 228 -2.97 19.85 -1.38
CA VAL A 228 -3.91 19.32 -2.39
C VAL A 228 -3.68 19.96 -3.76
N ARG A 229 -3.51 21.29 -3.82
CA ARG A 229 -3.17 21.98 -5.08
C ARG A 229 -1.84 21.51 -5.65
N LEU A 230 -0.80 21.41 -4.82
CA LEU A 230 0.52 20.94 -5.25
C LEU A 230 0.46 19.52 -5.84
N SER A 231 -0.22 18.59 -5.17
CA SER A 231 -0.44 17.23 -5.63
C SER A 231 -1.19 17.18 -6.96
N ALA A 232 -2.20 18.04 -7.12
CA ALA A 232 -2.94 18.17 -8.38
C ALA A 232 -2.07 18.69 -9.53
N ILE A 233 -1.27 19.74 -9.29
CA ILE A 233 -0.30 20.30 -10.25
C ILE A 233 0.69 19.24 -10.71
N ASN A 234 1.23 18.44 -9.78
CA ASN A 234 2.14 17.34 -10.09
C ASN A 234 1.47 16.24 -10.92
N GLY A 235 0.18 15.96 -10.68
CA GLY A 235 -0.60 15.02 -11.49
C GLY A 235 -0.87 15.53 -12.90
N LEU A 236 -1.33 16.78 -13.03
CA LEU A 236 -1.59 17.42 -14.34
C LEU A 236 -0.33 17.45 -15.21
N ALA A 237 0.84 17.68 -14.60
CA ALA A 237 2.11 17.68 -15.31
C ALA A 237 2.45 16.36 -16.01
N LYS A 238 1.87 15.23 -15.58
CA LYS A 238 2.07 13.91 -16.20
C LYS A 238 1.25 13.72 -17.49
N LEU A 239 0.18 14.50 -17.68
CA LEU A 239 -0.73 14.34 -18.82
C LEU A 239 -0.21 14.97 -20.11
N GLN A 240 0.44 16.14 -20.01
CA GLN A 240 0.93 16.92 -21.15
C GLN A 240 -0.15 17.28 -22.20
N ASP A 241 -1.43 17.27 -21.84
CA ASP A 241 -2.51 17.71 -22.73
C ASP A 241 -2.80 19.21 -22.59
N VAL A 242 -3.51 19.74 -23.59
CA VAL A 242 -3.78 21.19 -23.72
C VAL A 242 -4.51 21.75 -22.50
N ASP A 243 -5.42 21.00 -21.90
CA ASP A 243 -6.19 21.46 -20.73
C ASP A 243 -5.31 21.51 -19.48
N ALA A 244 -4.51 20.46 -19.25
CA ALA A 244 -3.54 20.43 -18.16
C ALA A 244 -2.52 21.57 -18.28
N VAL A 245 -2.00 21.83 -19.50
CA VAL A 245 -1.06 22.93 -19.76
C VAL A 245 -1.68 24.27 -19.41
N LYS A 246 -2.93 24.55 -19.83
CA LYS A 246 -3.64 25.80 -19.50
C LYS A 246 -3.76 26.02 -17.99
N VAL A 247 -4.09 24.97 -17.24
CA VAL A 247 -4.19 25.06 -15.78
C VAL A 247 -2.82 25.34 -15.17
N LEU A 248 -1.76 24.68 -15.64
CA LEU A 248 -0.40 24.95 -15.17
C LEU A 248 0.05 26.38 -15.49
N GLU A 249 -0.30 26.92 -16.66
CA GLU A 249 -0.04 28.32 -17.02
C GLU A 249 -0.77 29.28 -16.09
N GLU A 250 -2.06 29.05 -15.82
CA GLU A 250 -2.86 29.85 -14.88
C GLU A 250 -2.23 29.85 -13.48
N VAL A 251 -1.91 28.67 -12.93
CA VAL A 251 -1.26 28.50 -11.63
C VAL A 251 0.09 29.23 -11.60
N SER A 252 0.89 29.13 -12.68
CA SER A 252 2.22 29.72 -12.76
C SER A 252 2.24 31.24 -12.59
N GLN A 253 1.14 31.91 -12.90
CA GLN A 253 0.99 33.37 -12.81
C GLN A 253 0.23 33.79 -11.56
N ASN A 254 -0.83 33.05 -11.22
CA ASN A 254 -1.89 33.59 -10.37
C ASN A 254 -2.08 32.88 -9.02
N ASP A 255 -1.43 31.72 -8.76
CA ASP A 255 -1.68 31.02 -7.49
C ASP A 255 -1.34 31.92 -6.28
N PRO A 256 -2.25 32.09 -5.30
CA PRO A 256 -2.07 33.08 -4.25
C PRO A 256 -1.13 32.63 -3.13
N TYR A 257 -0.73 31.36 -3.07
CA TYR A 257 0.03 30.84 -1.94
C TYR A 257 1.46 31.41 -1.90
N GLN A 258 1.79 31.97 -0.74
CA GLN A 258 3.09 32.53 -0.42
C GLN A 258 3.70 31.74 0.73
N SER A 259 5.01 31.50 0.66
CA SER A 259 5.79 30.98 1.78
C SER A 259 6.90 31.98 2.10
N VAL A 260 7.11 32.27 3.38
CA VAL A 260 8.19 33.14 3.85
C VAL A 260 9.18 32.29 4.64
N LYS A 261 10.39 32.10 4.10
CA LYS A 261 11.46 31.35 4.76
C LYS A 261 12.73 32.20 4.80
N GLY A 262 13.18 32.56 6.00
CA GLY A 262 14.38 33.38 6.18
C GLY A 262 14.27 34.79 5.58
N GLY A 263 13.08 35.38 5.56
CA GLY A 263 12.83 36.72 5.00
C GLY A 263 12.59 36.76 3.49
N THR A 264 12.75 35.63 2.78
CA THR A 264 12.47 35.53 1.35
C THR A 264 11.04 35.04 1.11
N VAL A 265 10.27 35.78 0.31
CA VAL A 265 8.95 35.37 -0.18
C VAL A 265 9.14 34.47 -1.40
N SER A 266 8.62 33.25 -1.36
CA SER A 266 8.51 32.35 -2.50
C SER A 266 7.06 32.06 -2.84
N TYR A 267 6.82 31.60 -4.07
CA TYR A 267 5.51 31.15 -4.53
C TYR A 267 5.59 29.71 -4.99
N PRO A 268 5.63 28.73 -4.05
CA PRO A 268 5.97 27.35 -4.38
C PRO A 268 5.09 26.71 -5.47
N LEU A 269 3.79 27.02 -5.50
CA LEU A 269 2.89 26.50 -6.54
C LEU A 269 3.16 27.12 -7.91
N ARG A 270 3.45 28.43 -7.96
CA ARG A 270 3.85 29.10 -9.20
C ARG A 270 5.16 28.53 -9.73
N GLU A 271 6.13 28.33 -8.84
CA GLU A 271 7.45 27.76 -9.16
C GLU A 271 7.35 26.32 -9.65
N ALA A 272 6.56 25.49 -8.98
CA ALA A 272 6.30 24.11 -9.39
C ALA A 272 5.67 24.04 -10.80
N ALA A 273 4.64 24.84 -11.05
CA ALA A 273 3.98 24.91 -12.35
C ALA A 273 4.95 25.40 -13.46
N LYS A 274 5.74 26.45 -13.21
CA LYS A 274 6.79 26.91 -14.15
C LYS A 274 7.81 25.82 -14.43
N GLY A 275 8.25 25.08 -13.41
CA GLY A 275 9.19 23.98 -13.56
C GLY A 275 8.66 22.86 -14.45
N HIS A 276 7.38 22.50 -14.28
CA HIS A 276 6.71 21.51 -15.14
C HIS A 276 6.56 22.00 -16.58
N LEU A 277 6.07 23.22 -16.81
CA LEU A 277 5.97 23.82 -18.14
C LEU A 277 7.32 23.90 -18.85
N GLY A 278 8.39 24.25 -18.13
CA GLY A 278 9.75 24.28 -18.66
C GLY A 278 10.27 22.91 -19.08
N ARG A 279 9.89 21.83 -18.37
CA ARG A 279 10.22 20.46 -18.77
C ARG A 279 9.46 20.04 -20.03
N MET A 280 8.17 20.37 -20.12
CA MET A 280 7.33 20.04 -21.28
C MET A 280 7.85 20.67 -22.58
N LYS A 281 8.36 21.90 -22.53
CA LYS A 281 8.93 22.59 -23.71
C LYS A 281 10.24 22.00 -24.23
N ARG A 282 10.92 21.17 -23.43
CA ARG A 282 12.22 20.57 -23.80
C ARG A 282 12.11 19.17 -24.39
N ASN A 283 10.96 18.52 -24.22
CA ASN A 283 10.66 17.21 -24.79
C ASN A 283 9.93 17.38 -26.12
#